data_AF-A0A7S0UZV6-F1
#
_entry.id   AF-A0A7S0UZV6-F1
#
_cell.length_a   1.000
_cell.length_b   1.000
_cell.length_c   1.000
_cell.angle_alpha   90.00
_cell.angle_beta   90.00
_cell.angle_gamma   90.00
#
_symmetry.space_group_name_H-M   'P 1'
#
loop_
_entity.id
_entity.type
_entity.pdbx_description
1 polymer ?
#
loop_
_entity_poly.entity_id
_entity_poly.type
_entity_poly.pdbx_seq_one_letter_code
_entity_poly.pdbx_strand_id
1 'polypeptide(L)'
;RNSPPTALLLRSGDIVVLGGGARQCYHGVPRIFTGQEMLPIEMQDPEGGVGSGFEDEIEKSKLDESGSNESRESDESEKWIQERRKILKHLATVRINISIREVA
;
A
#
# COMPACT_ATOMS: atom_id res chain seq x y z
N ARG A 1 -21.47 1.46 30.07
CA ARG A 1 -20.43 1.77 29.06
C ARG A 1 -20.09 3.25 29.24
N ASN A 2 -19.07 3.59 30.03
CA ASN A 2 -18.86 4.98 30.48
C ASN A 2 -17.44 5.50 30.23
N SER A 3 -16.53 4.67 29.71
CA SER A 3 -15.18 5.12 29.37
C SER A 3 -15.19 5.69 27.95
N PRO A 4 -14.77 6.94 27.74
CA PRO A 4 -14.68 7.51 26.40
C PRO A 4 -13.62 6.74 25.58
N PRO A 5 -13.87 6.48 24.29
CA PRO A 5 -12.87 5.86 23.44
C PRO A 5 -11.69 6.82 23.22
N THR A 6 -10.49 6.26 23.14
CA THR A 6 -9.31 7.03 22.70
C THR A 6 -9.24 6.96 21.18
N ALA A 7 -9.19 8.12 20.51
CA ALA A 7 -9.06 8.19 19.07
C ALA A 7 -7.61 7.94 18.64
N LEU A 8 -7.42 7.11 17.63
CA LEU A 8 -6.12 6.83 17.00
C LEU A 8 -6.24 7.03 15.49
N LEU A 9 -5.24 7.68 14.90
CA LEU A 9 -5.09 7.75 13.45
C LEU A 9 -4.21 6.58 12.99
N LEU A 10 -4.76 5.72 12.14
CA LEU A 10 -4.02 4.59 11.56
C LEU A 10 -3.78 4.85 10.07
N ARG A 11 -2.51 5.03 9.70
CA ARG A 11 -2.03 5.24 8.33
C ARG A 11 -1.73 3.90 7.65
N SER A 12 -1.40 3.96 6.36
CA SER A 12 -0.93 2.79 5.62
C SER A 12 0.33 2.23 6.30
N GLY A 13 0.40 0.91 6.47
CA GLY A 13 1.51 0.23 7.12
C GLY A 13 1.44 0.15 8.65
N ASP A 14 0.56 0.91 9.31
CA ASP A 14 0.39 0.82 10.77
C ASP A 14 -0.21 -0.54 11.16
N ILE A 15 0.32 -1.13 12.24
CA ILE A 15 -0.12 -2.42 12.78
C ILE A 15 -0.67 -2.24 14.18
N VAL A 16 -1.84 -2.82 14.45
CA VAL A 16 -2.46 -2.86 15.78
C VAL A 16 -2.47 -4.30 16.28
N VAL A 17 -1.89 -4.53 17.46
CA VAL A 17 -1.91 -5.82 18.14
C VAL A 17 -2.81 -5.72 19.37
N LEU A 18 -3.92 -6.46 19.37
CA LEU A 18 -4.83 -6.55 20.51
C LEU A 18 -4.58 -7.87 21.27
N GLY A 19 -3.99 -7.76 22.46
CA GLY A 19 -3.72 -8.90 23.36
C GLY A 19 -4.44 -8.77 24.71
N GLY A 20 -4.57 -9.87 25.43
CA GLY A 20 -5.14 -9.90 26.79
C GLY A 20 -6.49 -9.17 26.91
N GLY A 21 -6.61 -8.30 27.92
CA GLY A 21 -7.82 -7.51 28.17
C GLY A 21 -8.21 -6.56 27.02
N ALA A 22 -7.26 -6.14 26.18
CA ALA A 22 -7.54 -5.25 25.05
C ALA A 22 -8.45 -5.91 23.99
N ARG A 23 -8.43 -7.26 23.87
CA ARG A 23 -9.35 -7.99 22.99
C ARG A 23 -10.82 -7.92 23.45
N GLN A 24 -11.04 -7.60 24.72
CA GLN A 24 -12.37 -7.46 25.32
C GLN A 24 -12.83 -5.99 25.35
N CYS A 25 -11.95 -5.04 25.05
CA CYS A 25 -12.30 -3.63 24.97
C CYS A 25 -13.14 -3.34 23.74
N TYR A 26 -14.09 -2.40 23.87
CA TYR A 26 -14.81 -1.85 22.73
C TYR A 26 -13.87 -1.00 21.88
N HIS A 27 -13.83 -1.30 20.58
CA HIS A 27 -13.07 -0.57 19.57
C HIS A 27 -13.89 -0.48 18.28
N GLY A 28 -13.59 0.50 17.43
CA GLY A 28 -14.30 0.71 16.18
C GLY A 28 -13.58 1.71 15.29
N VAL A 29 -13.95 1.71 14.00
CA VAL A 29 -13.41 2.61 12.99
C VAL A 29 -14.53 3.54 12.52
N PRO A 30 -14.68 4.74 13.11
CA PRO A 30 -15.80 5.62 12.81
C PRO A 30 -15.65 6.39 11.49
N ARG A 31 -14.43 6.50 10.96
CA ARG A 31 -14.14 7.28 9.74
C ARG A 31 -12.98 6.69 8.96
N ILE A 32 -13.12 6.68 7.64
CA ILE A 32 -12.04 6.43 6.68
C ILE A 32 -11.71 7.76 6.00
N PHE A 33 -10.43 8.10 5.95
CA PHE A 33 -9.93 9.24 5.18
C PHE A 33 -9.53 8.73 3.79
N THR A 34 -10.04 9.38 2.75
CA THR A 34 -9.83 9.01 1.34
C THR A 34 -9.24 10.20 0.57
N GLY A 35 -8.60 9.94 -0.56
CA GLY A 35 -7.97 10.94 -1.42
C GLY A 35 -6.54 10.56 -1.78
N GLN A 36 -6.03 11.15 -2.85
CA GLN A 36 -4.66 10.88 -3.32
C GLN A 36 -3.60 11.29 -2.29
N GLU A 37 -3.86 12.40 -1.59
CA GLU A 37 -3.07 12.90 -0.44
C GLU A 37 -2.95 11.89 0.71
N MET A 38 -3.88 10.93 0.81
CA MET A 38 -3.91 9.92 1.88
C MET A 38 -3.12 8.66 1.53
N LEU A 39 -2.70 8.50 0.27
CA LEU A 39 -1.74 7.46 -0.11
C LEU A 39 -0.37 7.79 0.50
N PRO A 40 0.43 6.80 0.90
CA PRO A 40 1.83 7.00 1.23
C PRO A 40 2.58 7.66 0.09
N ILE A 41 3.59 8.47 0.41
CA ILE A 41 4.33 9.28 -0.58
C ILE A 41 4.93 8.38 -1.67
N GLU A 42 5.36 7.17 -1.31
CA GLU A 42 5.91 6.16 -2.22
C GLU A 42 4.88 5.59 -3.19
N MET A 43 3.59 5.74 -2.86
CA MET A 43 2.44 5.28 -3.64
C MET A 43 1.68 6.42 -4.31
N GLN A 44 2.03 7.68 -4.05
CA GLN A 44 1.49 8.80 -4.79
C GLN A 44 2.15 8.81 -6.16
N ASP A 45 1.34 8.91 -7.22
CA ASP A 45 1.88 9.22 -8.53
C ASP A 45 2.37 10.68 -8.48
N PRO A 46 3.69 10.95 -8.62
CA PRO A 46 4.15 12.32 -8.75
C PRO A 46 3.47 12.90 -9.99
N GLU A 47 2.83 14.05 -9.85
CA GLU A 47 2.08 14.69 -10.93
C GLU A 47 2.95 14.79 -12.20
N GLY A 48 2.66 13.97 -13.21
CA GLY A 48 3.12 14.20 -14.58
C GLY A 48 4.50 13.66 -15.00
N GLY A 49 5.11 12.70 -14.30
CA GLY A 49 6.34 12.10 -14.82
C GLY A 49 6.84 10.96 -13.97
N VAL A 50 7.12 9.84 -14.64
CA VAL A 50 8.06 8.77 -14.25
C VAL A 50 8.62 8.96 -12.83
N GLY A 51 8.03 8.25 -11.87
CA GLY A 51 8.59 8.12 -10.54
C GLY A 51 9.94 7.42 -10.65
N SER A 52 11.02 8.21 -10.65
CA SER A 52 12.41 7.76 -10.71
C SER A 52 12.80 6.77 -9.61
N GLY A 53 12.00 6.63 -8.54
CA GLY A 53 12.32 5.72 -7.44
C GLY A 53 12.09 4.23 -7.69
N PHE A 54 11.28 3.83 -8.70
CA PHE A 54 11.00 2.40 -8.96
C PHE A 54 11.65 1.89 -10.25
N GLU A 55 11.88 2.79 -11.23
CA GLU A 55 12.65 2.46 -12.43
C GLU A 55 14.12 2.16 -12.10
N ASP A 56 14.70 2.84 -11.11
CA ASP A 56 16.07 2.60 -10.62
C ASP A 56 16.28 1.16 -10.10
N GLU A 57 15.24 0.50 -9.57
CA GLU A 57 15.34 -0.87 -9.05
C GLU A 57 15.22 -1.91 -10.18
N ILE A 58 14.42 -1.62 -11.22
CA ILE A 58 14.34 -2.45 -12.42
C ILE A 58 15.62 -2.28 -13.27
N GLU A 59 16.14 -1.06 -13.41
CA GLU A 59 17.36 -0.78 -14.18
C GLU A 59 18.61 -1.38 -13.51
N LYS A 60 18.65 -1.49 -12.18
CA LYS A 60 19.71 -2.22 -11.46
C LYS A 60 19.78 -3.71 -11.81
N SER A 61 18.67 -4.32 -12.23
CA SER A 61 18.65 -5.72 -12.67
C SER A 61 19.13 -5.91 -14.12
N LYS A 62 19.31 -4.83 -14.89
CA LYS A 62 19.69 -4.87 -16.32
C LYS A 62 21.20 -4.87 -16.58
N LEU A 63 22.06 -4.68 -15.58
CA LEU A 63 23.51 -4.59 -15.78
C LEU A 63 24.24 -5.94 -15.92
N ASP A 64 23.54 -7.06 -15.73
CA ASP A 64 24.21 -8.36 -15.55
C ASP A 64 24.01 -9.37 -16.71
N GLU A 65 23.13 -9.14 -17.69
CA GLU A 65 22.90 -10.13 -18.77
C GLU A 65 22.82 -9.53 -20.18
N SER A 66 23.94 -9.58 -20.88
CA SER A 66 24.02 -9.38 -22.33
C SER A 66 23.35 -10.57 -23.05
N GLY A 67 22.13 -10.39 -23.59
CA GLY A 67 21.57 -11.36 -24.54
C GLY A 67 20.09 -11.26 -24.88
N SER A 68 19.73 -10.47 -25.90
CA SER A 68 18.61 -10.72 -26.84
C SER A 68 17.16 -10.92 -26.31
N ASN A 69 16.82 -10.55 -25.08
CA ASN A 69 15.46 -10.70 -24.51
C ASN A 69 14.67 -9.38 -24.35
N GLU A 70 15.19 -8.29 -24.92
CA GLU A 70 14.83 -6.90 -24.60
C GLU A 70 13.38 -6.51 -24.91
N SER A 71 12.76 -7.10 -25.94
CA SER A 71 11.40 -6.73 -26.39
C SER A 71 10.27 -7.38 -25.60
N ARG A 72 10.51 -8.53 -24.96
CA ARG A 72 9.49 -9.21 -24.13
C ARG A 72 9.42 -8.63 -22.73
N GLU A 73 10.55 -8.20 -22.19
CA GLU A 73 10.64 -7.61 -20.86
C GLU A 73 10.08 -6.19 -20.80
N SER A 74 10.17 -5.42 -21.89
CA SER A 74 9.55 -4.09 -21.98
C SER A 74 8.02 -4.15 -21.90
N ASP A 75 7.41 -5.15 -22.54
CA ASP A 75 5.96 -5.31 -22.60
C ASP A 75 5.35 -5.73 -21.26
N GLU A 76 6.02 -6.63 -20.52
CA GLU A 76 5.58 -7.04 -19.18
C GLU A 76 5.76 -5.91 -18.16
N SER A 77 6.81 -5.09 -18.30
CA SER A 77 7.04 -3.91 -17.47
C SER A 77 5.93 -2.86 -17.66
N GLU A 78 5.57 -2.55 -18.91
CA GLU A 78 4.51 -1.59 -19.23
C GLU A 78 3.14 -2.05 -18.71
N LYS A 79 2.85 -3.35 -18.86
CA LYS A 79 1.63 -3.96 -18.32
C LYS A 79 1.57 -3.88 -16.80
N TRP A 80 2.68 -4.15 -16.10
CA TRP A 80 2.75 -4.01 -14.65
C TRP A 80 2.50 -2.57 -14.20
N ILE A 81 3.10 -1.59 -14.86
CA ILE A 81 2.89 -0.17 -14.55
C ILE A 81 1.41 0.21 -14.70
N GLN A 82 0.75 -0.27 -15.76
CA GLN A 82 -0.68 -0.02 -15.97
C GLN A 82 -1.56 -0.66 -14.90
N GLU A 83 -1.29 -1.90 -14.50
CA GLU A 83 -2.01 -2.57 -13.42
C GLU A 83 -1.77 -1.88 -12.07
N ARG A 84 -0.53 -1.48 -11.78
CA ARG A 84 -0.19 -0.71 -10.58
C ARG A 84 -1.00 0.58 -10.49
N ARG A 85 -1.13 1.34 -11.59
CA ARG A 85 -1.95 2.56 -11.63
C ARG A 85 -3.43 2.29 -11.31
N LYS A 86 -3.99 1.18 -11.81
CA LYS A 86 -5.37 0.77 -11.48
C LYS A 86 -5.52 0.48 -10.00
N ILE A 87 -4.55 -0.23 -9.41
CA ILE A 87 -4.51 -0.54 -7.97
C ILE A 87 -4.43 0.75 -7.16
N LEU A 88 -3.51 1.66 -7.48
CA LEU A 88 -3.34 2.91 -6.74
C LEU A 88 -4.59 3.79 -6.80
N LYS A 89 -5.21 3.89 -7.97
CA LYS A 89 -6.50 4.59 -8.12
C LYS A 89 -7.59 4.00 -7.24
N HIS A 90 -7.62 2.67 -7.10
CA HIS A 90 -8.55 2.01 -6.19
C HIS A 90 -8.21 2.33 -4.73
N LEU A 91 -6.94 2.18 -4.33
CA LEU A 91 -6.45 2.43 -2.98
C LEU A 91 -6.66 3.87 -2.51
N ALA A 92 -6.68 4.86 -3.42
CA ALA A 92 -7.00 6.24 -3.08
C ALA A 92 -8.42 6.41 -2.51
N THR A 93 -9.31 5.43 -2.73
CA THR A 93 -10.73 5.49 -2.33
C THR A 93 -11.13 4.45 -1.30
N VAL A 94 -10.25 3.50 -0.97
CA VAL A 94 -10.57 2.38 -0.07
C VAL A 94 -9.51 2.19 1.01
N ARG A 95 -9.91 1.54 2.11
CA ARG A 95 -8.98 1.06 3.14
C ARG A 95 -9.03 -0.46 3.18
N ILE A 96 -7.86 -1.09 3.08
CA ILE A 96 -7.69 -2.53 3.28
C ILE A 96 -7.25 -2.77 4.73
N ASN A 97 -7.89 -3.73 5.40
CA ASN A 97 -7.52 -4.16 6.74
C ASN A 97 -7.38 -5.69 6.77
N ILE A 98 -6.25 -6.18 7.26
CA ILE A 98 -5.99 -7.61 7.40
C ILE A 98 -5.99 -7.95 8.88
N SER A 99 -6.86 -8.88 9.28
CA SER A 99 -6.95 -9.36 10.66
C SER A 99 -6.46 -10.81 10.72
N ILE A 100 -5.36 -11.02 11.45
CA ILE A 100 -4.78 -12.36 11.66
C ILE A 100 -5.00 -12.76 13.11
N ARG A 101 -5.40 -14.01 13.33
CA ARG A 101 -5.55 -14.60 14.66
C ARG A 101 -5.12 -16.05 14.64
N GLU A 102 -4.45 -16.48 15.70
CA GLU A 102 -4.31 -17.90 16.00
C GLU A 102 -5.62 -18.41 16.59
N VAL A 103 -6.06 -19.59 16.14
CA VAL A 103 -7.24 -20.28 16.67
C VAL A 103 -6.74 -21.61 17.23
N ALA A 104 -6.78 -21.74 18.55
CA ALA A 104 -6.51 -22.99 19.27
C ALA A 104 -7.77 -23.84 19.38
#